data_AF-A0A3B0R3N1-F1
#
_entry.id   AF-A0A3B0R3N1-F1
#
_cell.length_a   1.000
_cell.length_b   1.000
_cell.length_c   1.000
_cell.angle_alpha   90.00
_cell.angle_beta   90.00
_cell.angle_gamma   90.00
#
_symmetry.space_group_name_H-M   'P 1'
#
loop_
_entity.id
_entity.type
_entity.pdbx_description
1 polymer ?
#
loop_
_entity_poly.entity_id
_entity_poly.type
_entity_poly.pdbx_seq_one_letter_code
_entity_poly.pdbx_strand_id
1 'polypeptide(L)'
;RGELRLVLLHLIAEEPRHGYDLIKQIEELTGGHYAPSPGIVYPALTLMAEMDLVDEETDKDGKKVYSITKSGSAKLADEEKYVAQILGRLEGVSKMDEASDGASIRRAVHNLKSSIRIRLADEEKSSDKILDVAAIIDEAAGKIERLK
;
A
#
# COMPACT_ATOMS: atom_id res chain seq x y z
N ARG A 1 -12.34 7.77 10.50
CA ARG A 1 -11.29 7.33 11.47
C ARG A 1 -11.46 5.85 11.88
N GLY A 2 -12.69 5.33 12.05
CA GLY A 2 -12.92 3.91 12.36
C GLY A 2 -12.66 2.94 11.18
N GLU A 3 -13.05 3.34 9.96
CA GLU A 3 -12.91 2.48 8.77
C GLU A 3 -11.47 2.03 8.50
N LEU A 4 -10.49 2.94 8.60
CA LEU A 4 -9.08 2.59 8.41
C LEU A 4 -8.63 1.46 9.35
N ARG A 5 -9.04 1.49 10.63
CA ARG A 5 -8.67 0.44 11.59
C ARG A 5 -9.31 -0.90 11.25
N LEU A 6 -10.53 -0.90 10.72
CA LEU A 6 -11.20 -2.14 10.30
C LEU A 6 -10.52 -2.75 9.08
N VAL A 7 -10.11 -1.92 8.12
CA VAL A 7 -9.32 -2.37 6.96
C VAL A 7 -7.96 -2.89 7.40
N LEU A 8 -7.25 -2.19 8.29
CA LEU A 8 -5.99 -2.66 8.85
C LEU A 8 -6.16 -4.00 9.59
N LEU A 9 -7.18 -4.10 10.44
CA LEU A 9 -7.48 -5.33 11.19
C LEU A 9 -7.81 -6.50 10.26
N HIS A 10 -8.59 -6.24 9.21
CA HIS A 10 -8.90 -7.23 8.17
C HIS A 10 -7.63 -7.73 7.47
N LEU A 11 -6.74 -6.83 7.05
CA LEU A 11 -5.48 -7.19 6.39
C LEU A 11 -4.52 -7.98 7.30
N ILE A 12 -4.50 -7.67 8.60
CA ILE A 12 -3.72 -8.40 9.62
C ILE A 12 -4.33 -9.78 9.91
N ALA A 13 -5.65 -9.93 9.74
CA ALA A 13 -6.34 -11.21 9.91
C ALA A 13 -5.98 -12.22 8.82
N GLU A 14 -5.72 -11.76 7.60
CA GLU A 14 -5.32 -12.62 6.49
C GLU A 14 -3.92 -13.18 6.69
N GLU A 15 -2.97 -12.32 7.06
CA GLU A 15 -1.61 -12.70 7.42
C GLU A 15 -0.99 -11.67 8.35
N PRO A 16 -0.05 -12.08 9.25
CA PRO A 16 0.74 -11.13 10.02
C PRO A 16 1.55 -10.22 9.11
N ARG A 17 1.52 -8.91 9.37
CA ARG A 17 2.12 -7.89 8.48
C ARG A 17 2.89 -6.83 9.24
N HIS A 18 3.86 -6.22 8.58
CA HIS A 18 4.48 -4.99 9.07
C HIS A 18 3.62 -3.76 8.77
N GLY A 19 3.80 -2.69 9.54
CA GLY A 19 3.11 -1.42 9.33
C GLY A 19 3.29 -0.82 7.93
N TYR A 20 4.47 -0.98 7.33
CA TYR A 20 4.73 -0.51 5.97
C TYR A 20 4.00 -1.35 4.92
N ASP A 21 3.94 -2.67 5.10
CA ASP A 21 3.22 -3.57 4.20
C ASP A 21 1.72 -3.26 4.21
N LEU A 22 1.16 -2.91 5.38
CA LEU A 22 -0.23 -2.48 5.49
C LEU A 22 -0.52 -1.20 4.71
N ILE A 23 0.41 -0.23 4.73
CA ILE A 23 0.29 0.99 3.91
C ILE A 23 0.24 0.63 2.41
N LYS A 24 1.17 -0.22 1.98
CA LYS A 24 1.29 -0.66 0.59
C LYS A 24 0.07 -1.45 0.14
N GLN A 25 -0.46 -2.33 0.99
CA GLN A 25 -1.66 -3.10 0.67
C GLN A 25 -2.91 -2.24 0.51
N ILE A 26 -3.06 -1.18 1.33
CA ILE A 26 -4.17 -0.24 1.17
C ILE A 26 -4.01 0.58 -0.14
N GLU A 27 -2.78 0.96 -0.50
CA GLU A 27 -2.50 1.59 -1.78
C GLU A 27 -2.90 0.66 -2.95
N GLU A 28 -2.56 -0.63 -2.88
CA GLU A 28 -2.88 -1.62 -3.90
C GLU A 28 -4.39 -1.87 -4.00
N LEU A 29 -5.09 -2.04 -2.88
CA LEU A 29 -6.56 -2.19 -2.82
C LEU A 29 -7.31 -1.02 -3.45
N THR A 30 -6.74 0.18 -3.38
CA THR A 30 -7.33 1.40 -3.97
C THR A 30 -6.83 1.68 -5.38
N GLY A 31 -6.06 0.79 -6.01
CA GLY A 31 -5.50 1.01 -7.34
C GLY A 31 -4.49 2.17 -7.40
N GLY A 32 -3.84 2.49 -6.27
CA GLY A 32 -2.90 3.60 -6.14
C GLY A 32 -3.54 4.96 -5.86
N HIS A 33 -4.86 5.02 -5.67
CA HIS A 33 -5.57 6.28 -5.44
C HIS A 33 -5.39 6.83 -4.02
N TYR A 34 -5.12 5.94 -3.06
CA TYR A 34 -4.98 6.33 -1.67
C TYR A 34 -3.95 5.46 -0.95
N ALA A 35 -2.88 6.08 -0.49
CA ALA A 35 -1.94 5.48 0.44
C ALA A 35 -2.04 6.22 1.79
N PRO A 36 -2.41 5.55 2.90
CA PRO A 36 -2.44 6.19 4.20
C PRO A 36 -1.01 6.51 4.65
N SER A 37 -0.80 7.69 5.23
CA SER A 37 0.54 8.07 5.68
C SER A 37 0.97 7.28 6.93
N PRO A 38 2.29 7.09 7.14
CA PRO A 38 2.81 6.52 8.39
C PRO A 38 2.23 7.20 9.65
N GLY A 39 2.09 8.53 9.62
CA GLY A 39 1.58 9.32 10.73
C GLY A 39 0.11 9.06 11.11
N ILE A 40 -0.66 8.35 10.28
CA ILE A 40 -2.01 7.90 10.62
C ILE A 40 -2.08 6.39 10.87
N VAL A 41 -1.23 5.59 10.22
CA VAL A 41 -1.22 4.13 10.38
C VAL A 41 -0.61 3.71 11.70
N TYR A 42 0.59 4.20 12.05
CA TYR A 42 1.25 3.76 13.28
C TYR A 42 0.47 4.13 14.55
N PRO A 43 -0.09 5.34 14.70
CA PRO A 43 -0.96 5.63 15.83
C PRO A 43 -2.23 4.78 15.86
N ALA A 44 -2.77 4.39 14.69
CA ALA A 44 -3.91 3.49 14.62
C ALA A 44 -3.55 2.08 15.09
N LEU A 45 -2.38 1.57 14.71
CA LEU A 45 -1.87 0.26 15.15
C LEU A 45 -1.57 0.25 16.65
N THR A 46 -0.95 1.31 17.18
CA THR A 46 -0.75 1.46 18.63
C THR A 46 -2.07 1.39 19.38
N LEU A 47 -3.08 2.14 18.93
CA LEU A 47 -4.39 2.10 19.56
C LEU A 47 -5.06 0.71 19.44
N MET A 48 -4.89 0.02 18.30
CA MET A 48 -5.43 -1.33 18.13
C MET A 48 -4.77 -2.34 19.08
N ALA A 49 -3.47 -2.21 19.33
CA ALA A 49 -2.76 -3.02 20.31
C ALA A 49 -3.20 -2.70 21.74
N GLU A 50 -3.36 -1.42 22.09
CA GLU A 50 -3.92 -0.98 23.39
C GLU A 50 -5.34 -1.51 23.62
N MET A 51 -6.11 -1.72 22.55
CA MET A 51 -7.47 -2.27 22.58
C MET A 51 -7.51 -3.82 22.52
N ASP A 52 -6.36 -4.49 22.59
CA ASP A 52 -6.24 -5.95 22.47
C ASP A 52 -6.81 -6.49 21.14
N LEU A 53 -6.82 -5.71 20.06
CA LEU A 53 -7.30 -6.16 18.75
C LEU A 53 -6.18 -6.81 17.92
N VAL A 54 -4.94 -6.40 18.16
CA VAL A 54 -3.74 -6.94 17.50
C VAL A 54 -2.64 -7.13 18.53
N ASP A 55 -1.84 -8.18 18.35
CA ASP A 55 -0.57 -8.35 19.04
C ASP A 55 0.55 -7.69 18.23
N GLU A 56 1.59 -7.23 18.93
CA GLU A 56 2.79 -6.66 18.34
C GLU A 56 4.01 -7.49 18.76
N GLU A 57 4.66 -8.11 17.77
CA GLU A 57 5.91 -8.85 17.96
C GLU A 57 7.05 -8.19 17.19
N THR A 58 8.29 -8.42 17.63
CA THR A 58 9.48 -7.99 16.89
C THR A 58 10.04 -9.17 16.12
N ASP A 59 10.22 -9.00 14.81
CA ASP A 59 10.83 -10.00 13.95
C ASP A 59 12.36 -10.12 14.18
N LYS A 60 12.99 -11.01 13.41
CA LYS A 60 14.45 -11.24 13.47
C LYS A 60 15.28 -10.02 13.04
N ASP A 61 14.68 -9.10 12.29
CA ASP A 61 15.32 -7.89 11.75
C ASP A 61 15.06 -6.66 12.65
N GLY A 62 14.40 -6.84 13.81
CA GLY A 62 14.08 -5.75 14.73
C GLY A 62 12.86 -4.91 14.32
N LYS A 63 12.04 -5.39 13.37
CA LYS A 63 10.84 -4.70 12.89
C LYS A 63 9.59 -5.26 13.56
N LYS A 64 8.63 -4.36 13.81
CA LYS A 64 7.32 -4.72 14.38
C LYS A 64 6.45 -5.44 13.36
N VAL A 65 5.98 -6.63 13.72
CA VAL A 65 4.96 -7.42 13.02
C VAL A 65 3.69 -7.38 13.85
N TYR A 66 2.56 -7.16 13.18
CA TYR A 66 1.25 -7.18 13.81
C TYR A 66 0.50 -8.45 13.43
N SER A 67 -0.09 -9.11 14.41
CA SER A 67 -0.92 -10.30 14.24
C SER A 67 -2.28 -10.10 14.91
N ILE A 68 -3.32 -10.78 14.43
CA ILE A 68 -4.67 -10.60 14.98
C ILE A 68 -4.84 -11.39 16.29
N THR A 69 -5.50 -10.79 17.28
CA THR A 69 -5.87 -11.48 18.52
C THR A 69 -7.24 -12.16 18.37
N LYS A 70 -7.65 -12.89 19.42
CA LYS A 70 -9.02 -13.44 19.51
C LYS A 70 -10.08 -12.33 19.56
N SER A 71 -9.82 -11.26 20.30
CA SER A 71 -10.71 -10.09 20.40
C SER A 71 -10.80 -9.35 19.06
N GLY A 72 -9.68 -9.19 18.35
CA GLY A 72 -9.65 -8.66 16.99
C GLY A 72 -10.49 -9.48 16.01
N SER A 73 -10.36 -10.81 16.07
CA SER A 73 -11.13 -11.73 15.21
C SER A 73 -12.63 -11.65 15.49
N ALA A 74 -13.03 -11.60 16.76
CA ALA A 74 -14.42 -11.42 17.15
C ALA A 74 -14.98 -10.07 16.64
N LYS A 75 -14.20 -8.99 16.79
CA LYS A 75 -14.58 -7.68 16.28
C LYS A 75 -14.80 -7.66 14.77
N LEU A 76 -13.95 -8.35 13.99
CA LEU A 76 -14.15 -8.46 12.55
C LEU A 76 -15.41 -9.25 12.19
N ALA A 77 -15.71 -10.32 12.92
CA ALA A 77 -16.93 -11.09 12.71
C ALA A 77 -18.18 -10.24 13.00
N ASP A 78 -18.18 -9.46 14.07
CA ASP A 78 -19.30 -8.57 14.43
C ASP A 78 -19.52 -7.47 13.38
N GLU A 79 -18.45 -7.00 12.73
CA GLU A 79 -18.49 -5.94 11.73
C GLU A 79 -18.33 -6.45 10.28
N GLU A 80 -18.48 -7.76 10.02
CA GLU A 80 -18.20 -8.40 8.73
C GLU A 80 -18.88 -7.67 7.55
N LYS A 81 -20.18 -7.39 7.68
CA LYS A 81 -20.95 -6.68 6.64
C LYS A 81 -20.42 -5.28 6.38
N TYR A 82 -19.97 -4.60 7.42
CA TYR A 82 -19.46 -3.24 7.31
C TYR A 82 -18.06 -3.24 6.69
N VAL A 83 -17.20 -4.18 7.09
CA VAL A 83 -15.90 -4.43 6.46
C VAL A 83 -16.07 -4.70 4.97
N ALA A 84 -17.00 -5.59 4.59
CA ALA A 84 -17.29 -5.90 3.19
C ALA A 84 -17.76 -4.66 2.39
N GLN A 85 -18.57 -3.79 2.97
CA GLN A 85 -18.98 -2.53 2.33
C GLN A 85 -17.81 -1.57 2.11
N ILE A 86 -16.92 -1.44 3.10
CA ILE A 86 -15.72 -0.60 2.99
C ILE A 86 -14.82 -1.13 1.88
N LEU A 87 -14.51 -2.42 1.88
CA LEU A 87 -13.68 -3.07 0.87
C LEU A 87 -14.29 -2.94 -0.53
N GLY A 88 -15.59 -3.19 -0.68
CA GLY A 88 -16.29 -3.01 -1.95
C GLY A 88 -16.22 -1.57 -2.48
N ARG A 89 -16.25 -0.57 -1.61
CA ARG A 89 -16.06 0.84 -2.01
C ARG A 89 -14.62 1.12 -2.43
N LEU A 90 -13.62 0.58 -1.73
CA LEU A 90 -12.20 0.75 -2.07
C LEU A 90 -11.87 0.09 -3.42
N GLU A 91 -12.35 -1.14 -3.64
CA GLU A 91 -12.20 -1.83 -4.92
C GLU A 91 -12.97 -1.14 -6.05
N GLY A 92 -14.16 -0.61 -5.76
CA GLY A 92 -14.98 0.13 -6.73
C GLY A 92 -14.24 1.35 -7.29
N VAL A 93 -13.47 2.06 -6.45
CA VAL A 93 -12.59 3.15 -6.89
C VAL A 93 -11.54 2.63 -7.87
N SER A 94 -10.92 1.48 -7.59
CA SER A 94 -9.95 0.86 -8.50
C SER A 94 -10.57 0.48 -9.86
N LYS A 95 -11.75 -0.16 -9.85
CA LYS A 95 -12.45 -0.65 -11.05
C LYS A 95 -13.05 0.45 -11.93
N MET A 96 -13.53 1.56 -11.35
CA MET A 96 -14.00 2.72 -12.14
C MET A 96 -12.86 3.34 -12.95
N ASP A 97 -11.65 3.26 -12.42
CA ASP A 97 -10.48 3.90 -12.98
C ASP A 97 -9.76 2.99 -13.99
N GLU A 98 -9.81 1.66 -13.82
CA GLU A 98 -9.46 0.64 -14.82
C GLU A 98 -10.20 0.80 -16.16
N ALA A 99 -11.41 1.38 -16.13
CA ALA A 99 -12.22 1.64 -17.31
C ALA A 99 -11.89 2.97 -18.03
N SER A 100 -10.98 3.81 -17.51
CA SER A 100 -10.61 5.10 -18.09
C SER A 100 -9.20 5.13 -18.69
N ASP A 101 -8.91 6.13 -19.53
CA ASP A 101 -7.56 6.42 -20.06
C ASP A 101 -6.50 6.56 -18.93
N GLY A 102 -6.92 6.93 -17.71
CA GLY A 102 -6.07 7.03 -16.53
C GLY A 102 -5.46 5.69 -16.09
N ALA A 103 -6.13 4.55 -16.33
CA ALA A 103 -5.58 3.25 -16.00
C ALA A 103 -4.47 2.80 -16.95
N SER A 104 -4.52 3.19 -18.22
CA SER A 104 -3.42 2.95 -19.15
C SER A 104 -2.17 3.72 -18.73
N ILE A 105 -2.32 4.97 -18.26
CA ILE A 105 -1.22 5.77 -17.72
C ILE A 105 -0.67 5.17 -16.42
N ARG A 106 -1.54 4.82 -15.45
CA ARG A 106 -1.09 4.20 -14.18
C ARG A 106 -0.37 2.88 -14.41
N ARG A 107 -0.88 2.01 -15.30
CA ARG A 107 -0.18 0.77 -15.69
C ARG A 107 1.20 1.06 -16.27
N ALA A 108 1.31 2.06 -17.14
CA ALA A 108 2.60 2.47 -17.70
C ALA A 108 3.58 2.96 -16.61
N VAL A 109 3.11 3.78 -15.66
CA VAL A 109 3.91 4.25 -14.52
C VAL A 109 4.33 3.10 -13.60
N HIS A 110 3.43 2.15 -13.32
CA HIS A 110 3.74 0.97 -12.50
C HIS A 110 4.83 0.10 -13.14
N ASN A 111 4.70 -0.15 -14.46
CA ASN A 111 5.71 -0.89 -15.22
C ASN A 111 7.07 -0.18 -15.21
N LEU A 112 7.08 1.15 -15.34
CA LEU A 112 8.28 1.97 -15.24
C LEU A 112 8.94 1.87 -13.85
N LYS A 113 8.16 1.99 -12.76
CA LYS A 113 8.69 1.84 -11.38
C LYS A 113 9.32 0.46 -11.17
N SER A 114 8.69 -0.59 -11.70
CA SER A 114 9.16 -1.96 -11.57
C SER A 114 10.47 -2.19 -12.33
N SER A 115 10.58 -1.69 -13.56
CA SER A 115 11.82 -1.81 -14.35
C SER A 115 12.97 -1.02 -13.74
N ILE A 116 12.71 0.16 -13.17
CA ILE A 116 13.69 0.94 -12.42
C ILE A 116 14.19 0.14 -11.20
N ARG A 117 13.29 -0.45 -10.40
CA ARG A 117 13.67 -1.26 -9.22
C ARG A 117 14.52 -2.46 -9.60
N ILE A 118 14.11 -3.23 -10.60
CA ILE A 118 14.89 -4.38 -11.10
C ILE A 118 16.28 -3.91 -11.52
N ARG A 119 16.33 -2.81 -12.28
CA ARG A 119 17.60 -2.25 -12.71
C ARG A 119 18.43 -1.80 -11.50
N LEU A 120 17.87 -1.12 -10.50
CA LEU A 120 18.58 -0.62 -9.32
C LEU A 120 19.07 -1.71 -8.35
N ALA A 121 18.43 -2.87 -8.32
CA ALA A 121 18.84 -4.02 -7.51
C ALA A 121 20.04 -4.80 -8.10
N ASP A 122 20.43 -4.50 -9.34
CA ASP A 122 21.62 -5.08 -9.98
C ASP A 122 22.89 -4.41 -9.41
N GLU A 123 23.67 -5.17 -8.64
CA GLU A 123 24.85 -4.71 -7.87
C GLU A 123 26.03 -4.25 -8.76
N GLU A 124 26.00 -4.58 -10.05
CA GLU A 124 27.05 -4.24 -11.01
C GLU A 124 26.78 -2.86 -11.69
N LYS A 125 26.96 -1.76 -10.95
CA LYS A 125 26.69 -0.41 -11.51
C LYS A 125 27.77 0.63 -11.35
N SER A 126 28.26 1.08 -12.52
CA SER A 126 28.79 2.44 -12.72
C SER A 126 27.68 3.49 -12.51
N SER A 127 28.03 4.60 -11.86
CA SER A 127 27.21 5.81 -11.68
C SER A 127 26.53 6.29 -12.97
N ASP A 128 27.14 6.03 -14.13
CA ASP A 128 26.65 6.46 -15.45
C ASP A 128 25.27 5.87 -15.78
N LYS A 129 25.01 4.60 -15.47
CA LYS A 129 23.73 3.94 -15.78
C LYS A 129 22.56 4.50 -14.98
N ILE A 130 22.81 5.10 -13.81
CA ILE A 130 21.76 5.74 -13.00
C ILE A 130 21.40 7.10 -13.59
N LEU A 131 22.41 7.86 -14.02
CA LEU A 131 22.22 9.15 -14.70
C LEU A 131 21.44 8.97 -16.01
N ASP A 132 21.71 7.91 -16.77
CA ASP A 132 20.94 7.59 -17.99
C ASP A 132 19.47 7.32 -17.70
N VAL A 133 19.16 6.58 -16.62
CA VAL A 133 17.77 6.31 -16.22
C VAL A 133 17.06 7.61 -15.82
N ALA A 134 17.72 8.49 -15.07
CA ALA A 134 17.17 9.79 -14.72
C ALA A 134 16.89 10.64 -15.98
N ALA A 135 17.84 10.71 -16.91
CA ALA A 135 17.68 11.46 -18.16
C ALA A 135 16.49 10.98 -19.00
N ILE A 136 16.25 9.66 -19.08
CA ILE A 136 15.10 9.09 -19.78
C ILE A 136 13.77 9.51 -19.15
N ILE A 137 13.71 9.56 -17.81
CA ILE A 137 12.50 9.96 -17.08
C ILE A 137 12.22 11.45 -17.30
N ASP A 138 13.25 12.29 -17.20
CA ASP A 138 13.12 13.73 -17.42
C ASP A 138 12.70 14.06 -18.86
N GLU A 139 13.24 13.34 -19.85
CA GLU A 139 12.81 13.48 -21.25
C GLU A 139 11.33 13.12 -21.42
N ALA A 140 10.89 12.01 -20.83
CA ALA A 140 9.50 11.59 -20.89
C ALA A 140 8.57 12.62 -20.22
N ALA A 141 8.96 13.16 -19.05
CA ALA A 141 8.22 14.22 -18.37
C ALA A 141 8.11 15.48 -19.24
N GLY A 142 9.23 15.94 -19.81
CA GLY A 142 9.24 17.10 -20.70
C GLY A 142 8.41 16.91 -21.97
N LYS A 143 8.30 15.69 -22.51
CA LYS A 143 7.39 15.39 -23.63
C LYS A 143 5.93 15.51 -23.20
N ILE A 144 5.57 14.99 -22.02
CA ILE A 144 4.20 15.06 -21.49
C ILE A 144 3.79 16.52 -21.21
N GLU A 145 4.68 17.34 -20.65
CA GLU A 145 4.41 18.76 -20.38
C GLU A 145 4.10 19.56 -21.65
N ARG A 146 4.64 19.14 -22.80
CA ARG A 146 4.42 19.76 -24.12
C ARG A 146 3.12 19.30 -24.81
N LEU A 147 2.41 18.31 -24.28
CA LEU A 147 1.11 17.86 -24.81
C LEU A 147 -0.07 18.78 -24.44
N LYS A 148 0.23 19.95 -23.85
CA LYS A 148 -0.76 21.00 -23.60
C LYS A 148 -1.37 21.57 -24.88
#